data_AF-A0A7S3MEF8-F1
#
_entry.id   AF-A0A7S3MEF8-F1
#
_cell.length_a   1.000
_cell.length_b   1.000
_cell.length_c   1.000
_cell.angle_alpha   90.00
_cell.angle_beta   90.00
_cell.angle_gamma   90.00
#
_symmetry.space_group_name_H-M   'P 1'
#
loop_
_entity.id
_entity.type
_entity.pdbx_description
1 polymer ?
#
loop_
_entity_poly.entity_id
_entity_poly.type
_entity_poly.pdbx_seq_one_letter_code
_entity_poly.pdbx_strand_id
1 'polypeptide(L)'
;MTLLLCMHHFWYSPHTNASTPGMRQFGSSISILNVDEVWIQPYDWIVVTGSPMVPKHSNSSGSALWRFIAISPTNVHVEGYDVEYITWQQAMHWKQDGHHSLRTVVLFEQCPHSPNIVTFGNIYKYYDSIATCATQLAKSFPGAALVFLAPTIPFRGRNNTTLQVDQRDQMQDKSARELELLHWYLTQNFFVRQKGLLVANNRRALLYYSTLMGDNIKTFHEQDSHLRHKDSCKNGFKDDKLQTRTLRDLDLQINQIASSIEQKTSNASNFRNTSTFARLVAHQHKNLFVVTQSLHSQCAKHYLTRKYDAQCHPPSSLTHPILVTGLGGAGTHYAARQLRMQGWRVLHEDLDSDGAVSWIYAANDWSVQLDYPYGALPPGESSFLKPRYGHVIHLVRDPLDQISSFTAHSNKSYNFVLRTMELYLHPQAGRDNDTEHAVERFQKSRADQWDCHRGGNCHLEFAALSWLHWNRFVHSFADATFRVDQVQALQTHLCQIASAAVFNSTLPLHRLMKTRRYCEIKDCPSANEGAQVNSFQLSMEKVGFNLLDRAFGVCALNEALFRRSAVHKRHRKYTWDDIRSMDAHLGQDIRADAAKYGFNVD
;
A
#
# COMPACT_ATOMS: atom_id res chain seq x y z
N MET A 1 14.10 -36.50 -44.15
CA MET A 1 13.86 -37.26 -42.92
C MET A 1 12.60 -36.66 -42.30
N THR A 2 11.35 -36.99 -42.66
CA THR A 2 10.69 -38.22 -43.12
C THR A 2 10.78 -39.38 -42.14
N LEU A 3 9.73 -39.60 -41.33
CA LEU A 3 8.82 -40.76 -41.30
C LEU A 3 7.70 -40.51 -40.23
N LEU A 4 6.39 -40.43 -40.55
CA LEU A 4 5.36 -41.49 -40.85
C LEU A 4 4.95 -42.28 -39.56
N LEU A 5 3.69 -42.57 -39.16
CA LEU A 5 2.35 -42.87 -39.77
C LEU A 5 1.23 -42.75 -38.69
N CYS A 6 -0.02 -42.27 -38.97
CA CYS A 6 -1.29 -42.98 -39.32
C CYS A 6 -1.76 -44.09 -38.31
N MET A 7 -3.04 -44.40 -38.01
CA MET A 7 -4.38 -44.10 -38.56
C MET A 7 -5.51 -44.61 -37.61
N HIS A 8 -6.69 -43.95 -37.65
CA HIS A 8 -8.11 -44.40 -37.62
C HIS A 8 -8.68 -45.67 -36.92
N HIS A 9 -9.83 -45.44 -36.22
CA HIS A 9 -11.19 -46.06 -36.34
C HIS A 9 -11.78 -47.11 -35.33
N PHE A 10 -12.96 -46.70 -34.79
CA PHE A 10 -14.29 -47.36 -34.66
C PHE A 10 -14.70 -48.38 -33.54
N TRP A 11 -15.78 -47.96 -32.82
CA TRP A 11 -17.07 -48.63 -32.45
C TRP A 11 -17.26 -49.63 -31.27
N TYR A 12 -18.38 -49.35 -30.55
CA TYR A 12 -19.44 -50.23 -29.99
C TYR A 12 -19.50 -50.67 -28.50
N SER A 13 -20.70 -50.42 -27.93
CA SER A 13 -21.41 -51.01 -26.76
C SER A 13 -22.47 -52.01 -27.33
N PRO A 14 -23.22 -52.93 -26.65
CA PRO A 14 -23.77 -52.87 -25.26
C PRO A 14 -24.18 -54.21 -24.52
N HIS A 15 -24.85 -54.07 -23.37
CA HIS A 15 -25.97 -54.85 -22.76
C HIS A 15 -25.85 -56.23 -22.01
N THR A 16 -26.25 -56.18 -20.71
CA THR A 16 -27.19 -57.02 -19.88
C THR A 16 -27.28 -58.57 -19.95
N ASN A 17 -27.31 -59.25 -18.77
CA ASN A 17 -28.47 -60.03 -18.26
C ASN A 17 -28.23 -60.79 -16.92
N ALA A 18 -29.34 -61.14 -16.27
CA ALA A 18 -29.52 -61.71 -14.93
C ALA A 18 -29.61 -63.25 -14.87
N SER A 19 -29.39 -63.87 -13.68
CA SER A 19 -30.16 -65.02 -13.12
C SER A 19 -29.61 -65.54 -11.77
N THR A 20 -30.53 -65.90 -10.86
CA THR A 20 -30.40 -66.68 -9.58
C THR A 20 -30.89 -68.14 -9.81
N PRO A 21 -30.91 -69.13 -8.85
CA PRO A 21 -30.48 -69.20 -7.43
C PRO A 21 -29.68 -70.48 -7.00
N GLY A 22 -29.14 -70.54 -5.77
CA GLY A 22 -28.61 -71.80 -5.17
C GLY A 22 -28.14 -71.67 -3.71
N MET A 23 -28.62 -72.55 -2.82
CA MET A 23 -28.51 -72.57 -1.34
C MET A 23 -27.16 -73.08 -0.77
N ARG A 24 -26.75 -72.51 0.39
CA ARG A 24 -26.06 -73.10 1.60
C ARG A 24 -24.72 -73.85 1.38
N GLN A 25 -23.60 -73.65 2.10
CA GLN A 25 -23.31 -73.33 3.51
C GLN A 25 -21.82 -72.92 3.67
N PHE A 26 -21.53 -72.13 4.72
CA PHE A 26 -20.28 -71.86 5.46
C PHE A 26 -18.88 -72.04 4.83
N GLY A 27 -18.11 -70.95 4.87
CA GLY A 27 -16.64 -70.97 4.77
C GLY A 27 -16.09 -69.57 4.57
N SER A 28 -15.60 -68.95 5.64
CA SER A 28 -14.87 -67.70 5.66
C SER A 28 -13.66 -67.72 4.73
N SER A 29 -13.66 -66.89 3.68
CA SER A 29 -12.51 -66.28 2.97
C SER A 29 -12.94 -65.73 1.62
N ILE A 30 -12.92 -64.41 1.41
CA ILE A 30 -12.81 -63.80 0.07
C ILE A 30 -11.92 -62.55 0.16
N SER A 31 -10.73 -62.69 -0.42
CA SER A 31 -9.98 -61.62 -1.09
C SER A 31 -10.84 -61.01 -2.18
N ILE A 32 -10.83 -59.69 -2.40
CA ILE A 32 -11.12 -59.12 -3.73
C ILE A 32 -10.70 -57.63 -3.83
N LEU A 33 -10.01 -57.35 -4.94
CA LEU A 33 -9.87 -56.10 -5.71
C LEU A 33 -9.04 -54.93 -5.16
N ASN A 34 -7.81 -54.87 -5.68
CA ASN A 34 -7.16 -53.64 -6.15
C ASN A 34 -7.94 -53.06 -7.34
N VAL A 35 -8.27 -51.76 -7.27
CA VAL A 35 -8.49 -50.74 -8.32
C VAL A 35 -8.70 -49.45 -7.51
N ASP A 36 -7.72 -48.58 -7.31
CA ASP A 36 -7.21 -47.49 -8.16
C ASP A 36 -7.55 -46.13 -7.53
N GLU A 37 -6.51 -45.31 -7.41
CA GLU A 37 -6.52 -43.85 -7.35
C GLU A 37 -7.74 -43.13 -6.75
N VAL A 38 -7.61 -42.68 -5.50
CA VAL A 38 -8.39 -41.55 -5.02
C VAL A 38 -7.70 -40.27 -5.47
N TRP A 39 -8.28 -39.63 -6.49
CA TRP A 39 -8.02 -38.23 -6.81
C TRP A 39 -8.49 -37.36 -5.64
N ILE A 40 -7.56 -36.84 -4.85
CA ILE A 40 -7.87 -35.80 -3.86
C ILE A 40 -7.86 -34.46 -4.60
N GLN A 41 -9.05 -33.88 -4.74
CA GLN A 41 -9.19 -32.48 -5.18
C GLN A 41 -8.72 -31.54 -4.08
N PRO A 42 -8.05 -30.42 -4.40
CA PRO A 42 -7.67 -29.42 -3.42
C PRO A 42 -8.90 -28.60 -3.04
N TYR A 43 -9.40 -28.77 -1.82
CA TYR A 43 -10.38 -27.86 -1.23
C TYR A 43 -9.75 -27.09 -0.07
N ASP A 44 -10.00 -25.78 -0.04
CA ASP A 44 -9.59 -24.86 1.02
C ASP A 44 -10.36 -25.16 2.33
N TRP A 45 -9.76 -25.91 3.26
CA TRP A 45 -10.37 -26.19 4.57
C TRP A 45 -9.63 -25.41 5.65
N ILE A 46 -10.37 -24.71 6.52
CA ILE A 46 -9.81 -24.18 7.76
C ILE A 46 -9.99 -25.29 8.79
N VAL A 47 -8.91 -25.94 9.21
CA VAL A 47 -8.97 -26.94 10.27
C VAL A 47 -8.58 -26.25 11.58
N VAL A 48 -9.58 -26.00 12.42
CA VAL A 48 -9.39 -25.50 13.79
C VAL A 48 -9.60 -26.69 14.71
N THR A 49 -8.52 -27.37 15.11
CA THR A 49 -8.59 -28.61 15.91
C THR A 49 -8.61 -28.35 17.41
N GLY A 50 -9.57 -28.96 18.11
CA GLY A 50 -9.57 -29.12 19.56
C GLY A 50 -9.82 -30.57 19.93
N SER A 51 -9.20 -31.06 21.01
CA SER A 51 -9.53 -32.39 21.53
C SER A 51 -10.98 -32.43 22.01
N PRO A 52 -11.77 -33.46 21.67
CA PRO A 52 -13.12 -33.62 22.19
C PRO A 52 -13.00 -34.01 23.67
N MET A 53 -13.29 -33.07 24.57
CA MET A 53 -13.58 -33.40 25.95
C MET A 53 -14.80 -32.62 26.40
N VAL A 54 -15.96 -33.25 26.28
CA VAL A 54 -16.71 -33.90 27.38
C VAL A 54 -18.06 -34.35 26.77
N PRO A 55 -18.49 -35.63 26.94
CA PRO A 55 -19.81 -36.06 26.50
C PRO A 55 -20.90 -35.17 27.10
N LYS A 56 -21.98 -34.90 26.36
CA LYS A 56 -23.19 -34.12 26.74
C LYS A 56 -23.87 -34.52 28.07
N HIS A 57 -23.30 -35.43 28.86
CA HIS A 57 -23.88 -36.01 30.07
C HIS A 57 -23.02 -35.93 31.34
N SER A 58 -21.89 -35.23 31.37
CA SER A 58 -21.16 -35.02 32.64
C SER A 58 -21.61 -33.71 33.30
N ASN A 59 -22.31 -33.80 34.44
CA ASN A 59 -22.70 -32.69 35.32
C ASN A 59 -21.49 -32.08 36.07
N SER A 60 -20.36 -31.87 35.41
CA SER A 60 -19.24 -31.13 36.00
C SER A 60 -19.49 -29.63 35.82
N SER A 61 -19.76 -28.98 36.94
CA SER A 61 -19.95 -27.54 37.07
C SER A 61 -18.71 -26.77 36.58
N GLY A 62 -18.87 -25.94 35.55
CA GLY A 62 -18.08 -24.71 35.42
C GLY A 62 -17.28 -24.48 34.13
N SER A 63 -17.28 -25.39 33.15
CA SER A 63 -16.66 -25.07 31.85
C SER A 63 -17.53 -24.07 31.09
N ALA A 64 -17.04 -22.84 30.93
CA ALA A 64 -17.69 -21.84 30.08
C ALA A 64 -17.86 -22.42 28.66
N LEU A 65 -19.09 -22.70 28.27
CA LEU A 65 -19.42 -23.19 26.94
C LEU A 65 -19.17 -22.05 25.95
N TRP A 66 -18.31 -22.31 24.98
CA TRP A 66 -18.07 -21.43 23.84
C TRP A 66 -19.14 -21.69 22.78
N ARG A 67 -19.66 -20.61 22.18
CA ARG A 67 -20.55 -20.68 21.01
C ARG A 67 -19.82 -20.09 19.81
N PHE A 68 -19.74 -20.85 18.73
CA PHE A 68 -19.14 -20.40 17.47
C PHE A 68 -20.23 -20.18 16.43
N ILE A 69 -20.24 -18.99 15.83
CA ILE A 69 -21.16 -18.63 14.75
C ILE A 69 -20.31 -18.31 13.53
N ALA A 70 -20.53 -19.01 12.43
CA ALA A 70 -19.84 -18.78 11.16
C ALA A 70 -20.76 -18.10 10.16
N ILE A 71 -20.30 -16.94 9.66
CA ILE A 71 -20.93 -16.18 8.58
C ILE A 71 -20.03 -16.30 7.36
N SER A 72 -20.14 -17.42 6.66
CA SER A 72 -19.35 -17.69 5.47
C SER A 72 -20.19 -18.33 4.36
N PRO A 73 -19.95 -17.97 3.09
CA PRO A 73 -20.46 -18.73 1.95
C PRO A 73 -19.75 -20.08 1.77
N THR A 74 -18.58 -20.28 2.39
CA THR A 74 -17.86 -21.55 2.41
C THR A 74 -18.14 -22.30 3.71
N ASN A 75 -18.22 -23.63 3.65
CA ASN A 75 -18.42 -24.45 4.84
C ASN A 75 -17.12 -24.44 5.68
N VAL A 76 -16.99 -23.46 6.57
CA VAL A 76 -15.86 -23.35 7.52
C VAL A 76 -16.02 -24.38 8.63
N HIS A 77 -15.33 -25.51 8.56
CA HIS A 77 -15.41 -26.54 9.59
C HIS A 77 -14.50 -26.24 10.80
N VAL A 78 -15.05 -26.06 12.00
CA VAL A 78 -14.24 -25.99 13.24
C VAL A 78 -14.29 -27.36 13.88
N GLU A 79 -13.17 -28.09 13.85
CA GLU A 79 -13.12 -29.46 14.34
C GLU A 79 -13.23 -29.51 15.88
N GLY A 80 -14.17 -30.31 16.38
CA GLY A 80 -14.42 -30.48 17.81
C GLY A 80 -15.40 -29.47 18.43
N TYR A 81 -16.02 -28.60 17.63
CA TYR A 81 -17.02 -27.63 18.09
C TYR A 81 -18.27 -27.66 17.21
N ASP A 82 -19.43 -27.47 17.83
CA ASP A 82 -20.67 -27.21 17.10
C ASP A 82 -20.61 -25.77 16.56
N VAL A 83 -20.44 -25.63 15.24
CA VAL A 83 -20.46 -24.35 14.53
C VAL A 83 -21.86 -24.11 13.99
N GLU A 84 -22.46 -22.98 14.36
CA GLU A 84 -23.72 -22.55 13.79
C GLU A 84 -23.45 -21.71 12.54
N TYR A 85 -23.87 -22.20 11.38
CA TYR A 85 -23.76 -21.48 10.12
C TYR A 85 -24.99 -20.62 9.90
N ILE A 86 -24.76 -19.33 9.71
CA ILE A 86 -25.83 -18.38 9.41
C ILE A 86 -25.45 -17.52 8.20
N THR A 87 -26.47 -17.12 7.46
CA THR A 87 -26.34 -16.13 6.38
C THR A 87 -26.14 -14.72 6.94
N TRP A 88 -25.62 -13.82 6.11
CA TRP A 88 -25.55 -12.39 6.45
C TRP A 88 -26.92 -11.79 6.81
N GLN A 89 -27.99 -12.19 6.11
CA GLN A 89 -29.34 -11.71 6.41
C GLN A 89 -29.80 -12.17 7.79
N GLN A 90 -29.51 -13.41 8.18
CA GLN A 90 -29.80 -13.92 9.52
C GLN A 90 -28.97 -13.20 10.59
N ALA A 91 -27.68 -12.94 10.32
CA ALA A 91 -26.80 -12.21 11.24
C ALA A 91 -27.28 -10.77 11.50
N MET A 92 -27.84 -10.09 10.49
CA MET A 92 -28.36 -8.72 10.65
C MET A 92 -29.69 -8.66 11.43
N HIS A 93 -30.46 -9.76 11.45
CA HIS A 93 -31.71 -9.86 12.20
C HIS A 93 -31.53 -10.65 13.51
N TRP A 94 -30.29 -10.94 13.89
CA TRP A 94 -30.00 -11.74 15.08
C TRP A 94 -30.51 -11.02 16.33
N LYS A 95 -31.58 -11.58 16.92
CA LYS A 95 -32.05 -11.16 18.23
C LYS A 95 -31.34 -12.02 19.27
N GLN A 96 -30.80 -11.39 20.31
CA GLN A 96 -30.27 -12.14 21.44
C GLN A 96 -31.42 -12.84 22.15
N ASP A 97 -31.59 -14.13 21.89
CA ASP A 97 -32.52 -14.98 22.62
C ASP A 97 -31.96 -15.27 24.02
N GLY A 98 -31.97 -14.28 24.94
CA GLY A 98 -31.79 -14.42 26.39
C GLY A 98 -30.54 -15.15 26.95
N HIS A 99 -29.68 -15.73 26.11
CA HIS A 99 -28.56 -16.58 26.49
C HIS A 99 -27.31 -15.73 26.74
N HIS A 100 -27.35 -14.91 27.79
CA HIS A 100 -26.25 -14.01 28.17
C HIS A 100 -25.04 -14.73 28.79
N SER A 101 -25.08 -16.04 29.00
CA SER A 101 -24.03 -16.81 29.70
C SER A 101 -22.94 -17.39 28.80
N LEU A 102 -23.12 -17.46 27.48
CA LEU A 102 -22.17 -18.07 26.57
C LEU A 102 -21.16 -17.04 26.02
N ARG A 103 -19.89 -17.45 25.94
CA ARG A 103 -18.87 -16.68 25.21
C ARG A 103 -19.05 -16.94 23.72
N THR A 104 -19.44 -15.92 22.99
CA THR A 104 -19.72 -16.04 21.55
C THR A 104 -18.53 -15.56 20.74
N VAL A 105 -18.10 -16.38 19.78
CA VAL A 105 -17.12 -16.00 18.76
C VAL A 105 -17.84 -15.99 17.41
N VAL A 106 -17.78 -14.86 16.70
CA VAL A 106 -18.34 -14.72 15.36
C VAL A 106 -17.19 -14.74 14.36
N LEU A 107 -17.18 -15.78 13.52
CA LEU A 107 -16.26 -15.95 12.40
C LEU A 107 -16.91 -15.39 11.14
N PHE A 108 -16.22 -14.56 10.39
CA PHE A 108 -16.73 -14.07 9.09
C PHE A 108 -15.61 -13.96 8.06
N GLU A 109 -15.90 -14.32 6.82
CA GLU A 109 -14.91 -14.40 5.74
C GLU A 109 -15.11 -13.31 4.67
N GLN A 110 -16.36 -13.10 4.24
CA GLN A 110 -16.67 -12.18 3.16
C GLN A 110 -17.78 -11.21 3.56
N CYS A 111 -17.78 -10.04 2.94
CA CYS A 111 -18.82 -9.04 3.07
C CYS A 111 -19.74 -9.02 1.85
N PRO A 112 -21.04 -8.74 1.99
CA PRO A 112 -21.97 -8.66 0.85
C PRO A 112 -21.55 -7.65 -0.24
N HIS A 113 -20.73 -6.65 0.11
CA HIS A 113 -20.25 -5.60 -0.79
C HIS A 113 -18.73 -5.60 -0.97
N SER A 114 -18.01 -6.62 -0.46
CA SER A 114 -16.58 -6.74 -0.78
C SER A 114 -16.42 -7.29 -2.21
N PRO A 115 -15.45 -6.78 -2.98
CA PRO A 115 -15.15 -7.37 -4.29
C PRO A 115 -14.67 -8.82 -4.13
N ASN A 116 -15.13 -9.71 -5.03
CA ASN A 116 -14.72 -11.13 -5.05
C ASN A 116 -13.25 -11.34 -5.50
N ILE A 117 -12.63 -10.32 -6.08
CA ILE A 117 -11.24 -10.32 -6.53
C ILE A 117 -10.58 -9.05 -5.99
N VAL A 118 -9.47 -9.21 -5.28
CA VAL A 118 -8.67 -8.09 -4.78
C VAL A 118 -7.60 -7.73 -5.81
N THR A 119 -7.55 -6.45 -6.15
CA THR A 119 -6.54 -5.80 -7.01
C THR A 119 -5.96 -4.61 -6.26
N PHE A 120 -4.83 -4.06 -6.73
CA PHE A 120 -4.31 -2.83 -6.11
C PHE A 120 -5.29 -1.65 -6.19
N GLY A 121 -6.11 -1.59 -7.24
CA GLY A 121 -7.09 -0.51 -7.41
C GLY A 121 -8.27 -0.59 -6.44
N ASN A 122 -8.58 -1.77 -5.89
CA ASN A 122 -9.73 -1.97 -5.00
C ASN A 122 -9.36 -2.45 -3.58
N ILE A 123 -8.09 -2.74 -3.29
CA ILE A 123 -7.68 -3.31 -2.00
C ILE A 123 -8.14 -2.47 -0.82
N TYR A 124 -7.95 -1.14 -0.85
CA TYR A 124 -8.40 -0.30 0.27
C TYR A 124 -9.93 -0.28 0.42
N LYS A 125 -10.67 -0.33 -0.69
CA LYS A 125 -12.14 -0.44 -0.67
C LYS A 125 -12.59 -1.78 -0.10
N TYR A 126 -11.87 -2.85 -0.43
CA TYR A 126 -12.09 -4.17 0.17
C TYR A 126 -11.94 -4.11 1.70
N TYR A 127 -10.86 -3.50 2.22
CA TYR A 127 -10.65 -3.34 3.66
C TYR A 127 -11.71 -2.44 4.32
N ASP A 128 -12.18 -1.38 3.67
CA ASP A 128 -13.30 -0.58 4.17
C ASP A 128 -14.61 -1.37 4.27
N SER A 129 -14.89 -2.24 3.29
CA SER A 129 -16.05 -3.14 3.34
C SER A 129 -15.95 -4.10 4.52
N ILE A 130 -14.78 -4.71 4.75
CA ILE A 130 -14.55 -5.60 5.91
C ILE A 130 -14.73 -4.84 7.24
N ALA A 131 -14.20 -3.62 7.35
CA ALA A 131 -14.36 -2.80 8.56
C ALA A 131 -15.83 -2.42 8.82
N THR A 132 -16.57 -2.08 7.76
CA THR A 132 -18.00 -1.76 7.83
C THR A 132 -18.80 -2.97 8.31
N CYS A 133 -18.53 -4.15 7.75
CA CYS A 133 -19.14 -5.40 8.20
C CYS A 133 -18.82 -5.73 9.64
N ALA A 134 -17.55 -5.64 10.05
CA ALA A 134 -17.15 -5.89 11.43
C ALA A 134 -17.89 -4.96 12.39
N THR A 135 -18.09 -3.69 12.00
CA THR A 135 -18.87 -2.72 12.78
C THR A 135 -20.36 -3.10 12.88
N GLN A 136 -20.96 -3.56 11.78
CA GLN A 136 -22.36 -4.04 11.77
C GLN A 136 -22.51 -5.31 12.63
N LEU A 137 -21.60 -6.27 12.50
CA LEU A 137 -21.56 -7.48 13.31
C LEU A 137 -21.36 -7.16 14.80
N ALA A 138 -20.51 -6.19 15.14
CA ALA A 138 -20.38 -5.73 16.53
C ALA A 138 -21.71 -5.21 17.10
N LYS A 139 -22.54 -4.53 16.29
CA LYS A 139 -23.88 -4.10 16.72
C LYS A 139 -24.84 -5.28 16.89
N SER A 140 -24.84 -6.24 15.97
CA SER A 140 -25.69 -7.44 16.06
C SER A 140 -25.27 -8.39 17.19
N PHE A 141 -23.97 -8.40 17.51
CA PHE A 141 -23.36 -9.30 18.50
C PHE A 141 -22.55 -8.50 19.55
N PRO A 142 -23.19 -7.67 20.39
CA PRO A 142 -22.52 -6.75 21.31
C PRO A 142 -21.61 -7.43 22.36
N GLY A 143 -21.82 -8.72 22.62
CA GLY A 143 -21.03 -9.54 23.55
C GLY A 143 -20.05 -10.51 22.88
N ALA A 144 -19.94 -10.49 21.55
CA ALA A 144 -19.10 -11.45 20.83
C ALA A 144 -17.73 -10.90 20.46
N ALA A 145 -16.73 -11.78 20.48
CA ALA A 145 -15.45 -11.53 19.85
C ALA A 145 -15.59 -11.77 18.34
N LEU A 146 -15.16 -10.80 17.55
CA LEU A 146 -15.20 -10.90 16.09
C LEU A 146 -13.84 -11.40 15.58
N VAL A 147 -13.89 -12.40 14.71
CA VAL A 147 -12.73 -12.97 14.03
C VAL A 147 -12.97 -12.88 12.52
N PHE A 148 -12.14 -12.10 11.86
CA PHE A 148 -12.10 -12.04 10.42
C PHE A 148 -11.24 -13.20 9.90
N LEU A 149 -11.83 -14.05 9.08
CA LEU A 149 -11.14 -15.09 8.34
C LEU A 149 -10.63 -14.44 7.05
N ALA A 150 -9.38 -13.98 7.05
CA ALA A 150 -8.79 -13.35 5.88
C ALA A 150 -8.78 -14.39 4.75
N PRO A 151 -9.61 -14.22 3.70
CA PRO A 151 -9.80 -15.29 2.75
C PRO A 151 -8.53 -15.44 1.92
N THR A 152 -8.33 -16.64 1.39
CA THR A 152 -7.46 -16.87 0.25
C THR A 152 -8.10 -16.29 -1.03
N ILE A 153 -8.42 -15.00 -1.03
CA ILE A 153 -9.02 -14.35 -2.20
C ILE A 153 -8.01 -14.45 -3.35
N PRO A 154 -8.45 -14.83 -4.56
CA PRO A 154 -7.60 -14.73 -5.74
C PRO A 154 -7.15 -13.28 -5.93
N PHE A 155 -5.84 -13.09 -5.96
CA PHE A 155 -5.24 -11.83 -6.34
C PHE A 155 -5.14 -11.78 -7.85
N ARG A 156 -5.58 -10.66 -8.44
CA ARG A 156 -5.40 -10.42 -9.87
C ARG A 156 -4.31 -9.38 -10.08
N GLY A 157 -3.20 -9.83 -10.67
CA GLY A 157 -2.07 -8.98 -11.04
C GLY A 157 -2.40 -8.06 -12.22
N ARG A 158 -1.39 -7.30 -12.67
CA ARG A 158 -1.54 -6.28 -13.73
C ARG A 158 -2.07 -6.87 -15.06
N ASN A 159 -1.70 -8.10 -15.39
CA ASN A 159 -2.01 -8.73 -16.67
C ASN A 159 -3.37 -9.44 -16.69
N ASN A 160 -4.27 -9.11 -15.75
CA ASN A 160 -5.54 -9.81 -15.51
C ASN A 160 -5.40 -11.31 -15.19
N THR A 161 -4.19 -11.82 -15.04
CA THR A 161 -3.92 -13.19 -14.61
C THR A 161 -4.47 -13.35 -13.19
N THR A 162 -5.48 -14.21 -13.05
CA THR A 162 -6.08 -14.53 -11.77
C THR A 162 -5.24 -15.63 -11.15
N LEU A 163 -4.63 -15.35 -10.00
CA LEU A 163 -3.75 -16.31 -9.36
C LEU A 163 -4.58 -17.20 -8.43
N GLN A 164 -4.59 -18.48 -8.78
CA GLN A 164 -5.04 -19.52 -7.87
C GLN A 164 -3.97 -19.72 -6.78
N VAL A 165 -4.45 -20.10 -5.60
CA VAL A 165 -3.71 -20.17 -4.34
C VAL A 165 -2.57 -21.20 -4.43
N ASP A 166 -2.80 -22.31 -5.11
CA ASP A 166 -1.87 -23.41 -5.34
C ASP A 166 -0.63 -23.04 -6.19
N GLN A 167 -0.65 -21.95 -6.94
CA GLN A 167 0.47 -21.54 -7.82
C GLN A 167 1.48 -20.57 -7.16
N ARG A 168 1.43 -20.37 -5.84
CA ARG A 168 2.28 -19.38 -5.15
C ARG A 168 3.79 -19.62 -5.30
N ASP A 169 4.25 -20.87 -5.27
CA ASP A 169 5.69 -21.17 -5.40
C ASP A 169 6.20 -21.00 -6.84
N GLN A 170 5.28 -20.86 -7.80
CA GLN A 170 5.58 -20.55 -9.20
C GLN A 170 5.37 -19.06 -9.51
N MET A 171 5.25 -18.18 -8.50
CA MET A 171 5.05 -16.73 -8.68
C MET A 171 6.23 -16.07 -9.40
N GLN A 172 6.18 -16.09 -10.74
CA GLN A 172 7.01 -15.22 -11.59
C GLN A 172 6.42 -13.80 -11.67
N ASP A 173 5.13 -13.62 -11.34
CA ASP A 173 4.49 -12.31 -11.34
C ASP A 173 4.81 -11.52 -10.05
N LYS A 174 5.81 -10.64 -10.15
CA LYS A 174 6.23 -9.69 -9.11
C LYS A 174 5.05 -8.87 -8.54
N SER A 175 4.05 -8.54 -9.35
CA SER A 175 2.93 -7.69 -8.91
C SER A 175 2.02 -8.39 -7.90
N ALA A 176 1.84 -9.69 -8.02
CA ALA A 176 1.02 -10.46 -7.10
C ALA A 176 1.66 -10.59 -5.72
N ARG A 177 2.98 -10.80 -5.68
CA ARG A 177 3.74 -10.84 -4.43
C ARG A 177 3.69 -9.51 -3.69
N GLU A 178 3.73 -8.40 -4.41
CA GLU A 178 3.57 -7.07 -3.83
C GLU A 178 2.14 -6.83 -3.30
N LEU A 179 1.12 -7.35 -4.00
CA LEU A 179 -0.26 -7.26 -3.55
C LEU A 179 -0.50 -8.10 -2.30
N GLU A 180 0.09 -9.30 -2.23
CA GLU A 180 0.07 -10.15 -1.04
C GLU A 180 0.77 -9.47 0.14
N LEU A 181 1.94 -8.85 -0.08
CA LEU A 181 2.65 -8.08 0.94
C LEU A 181 1.79 -6.91 1.44
N LEU A 182 1.13 -6.20 0.54
CA LEU A 182 0.23 -5.10 0.88
C LEU A 182 -1.00 -5.60 1.66
N HIS A 183 -1.63 -6.70 1.22
CA HIS A 183 -2.71 -7.36 1.94
C HIS A 183 -2.29 -7.75 3.36
N TRP A 184 -1.15 -8.44 3.50
CA TRP A 184 -0.62 -8.80 4.81
C TRP A 184 -0.39 -7.55 5.68
N TYR A 185 0.22 -6.51 5.10
CA TYR A 185 0.49 -5.25 5.79
C TYR A 185 -0.77 -4.58 6.32
N LEU A 186 -1.80 -4.46 5.48
CA LEU A 186 -3.08 -3.84 5.84
C LEU A 186 -3.82 -4.67 6.89
N THR A 187 -3.81 -5.99 6.75
CA THR A 187 -4.37 -6.89 7.77
C THR A 187 -3.72 -6.66 9.14
N GLN A 188 -2.39 -6.56 9.21
CA GLN A 188 -1.70 -6.36 10.48
C GLN A 188 -1.87 -4.94 11.02
N ASN A 189 -1.61 -3.92 10.20
CA ASN A 189 -1.55 -2.55 10.70
C ASN A 189 -2.91 -1.90 10.84
N PHE A 190 -3.84 -2.19 9.94
CA PHE A 190 -5.18 -1.62 10.01
C PHE A 190 -6.10 -2.44 10.92
N PHE A 191 -6.27 -3.74 10.67
CA PHE A 191 -7.24 -4.52 11.44
C PHE A 191 -6.75 -4.91 12.83
N VAL A 192 -5.58 -5.52 12.93
CA VAL A 192 -5.09 -6.01 14.22
C VAL A 192 -4.70 -4.84 15.12
N ARG A 193 -3.87 -3.92 14.63
CA ARG A 193 -3.33 -2.83 15.46
C ARG A 193 -4.32 -1.69 15.70
N GLN A 194 -4.95 -1.16 14.64
CA GLN A 194 -5.82 0.01 14.79
C GLN A 194 -7.25 -0.36 15.20
N LYS A 195 -7.81 -1.44 14.66
CA LYS A 195 -9.20 -1.85 14.96
C LYS A 195 -9.32 -2.90 16.07
N GLY A 196 -8.21 -3.52 16.50
CA GLY A 196 -8.22 -4.59 17.50
C GLY A 196 -8.89 -5.88 17.03
N LEU A 197 -9.21 -5.99 15.74
CA LEU A 197 -9.93 -7.13 15.18
C LEU A 197 -9.02 -8.35 15.16
N LEU A 198 -9.55 -9.51 15.58
CA LEU A 198 -8.83 -10.77 15.46
C LEU A 198 -8.85 -11.21 14.00
N VAL A 199 -7.70 -11.64 13.48
CA VAL A 199 -7.59 -12.15 12.12
C VAL A 199 -6.99 -13.54 12.11
N ALA A 200 -7.70 -14.48 11.51
CA ALA A 200 -7.21 -15.82 11.21
C ALA A 200 -6.93 -15.95 9.70
N ASN A 201 -5.86 -16.65 9.32
CA ASN A 201 -5.46 -16.85 7.94
C ASN A 201 -5.39 -18.35 7.64
N ASN A 202 -5.91 -18.77 6.48
CA ASN A 202 -6.10 -20.19 6.13
C ASN A 202 -4.80 -20.99 5.97
N ARG A 203 -3.67 -20.37 5.63
CA ARG A 203 -2.46 -21.13 5.20
C ARG A 203 -1.56 -21.63 6.30
N ARG A 204 -1.65 -21.00 7.46
CA ARG A 204 -1.00 -21.41 8.69
C ARG A 204 -2.03 -21.00 9.69
N ALA A 205 -2.58 -21.93 10.44
CA ALA A 205 -3.53 -21.63 11.50
C ALA A 205 -2.79 -20.94 12.68
N LEU A 206 -2.12 -19.84 12.35
CA LEU A 206 -1.52 -18.84 13.20
C LEU A 206 -2.54 -17.71 13.14
N LEU A 207 -3.31 -17.55 14.22
CA LEU A 207 -3.90 -16.25 14.46
C LEU A 207 -2.76 -15.24 14.49
N TYR A 208 -2.84 -14.24 13.63
CA TYR A 208 -1.84 -13.20 13.60
C TYR A 208 -2.17 -12.20 14.69
N TYR A 209 -1.46 -12.29 15.81
CA TYR A 209 -1.36 -11.18 16.75
C TYR A 209 0.02 -10.53 16.62
N SER A 210 0.14 -9.51 15.76
CA SER A 210 1.35 -8.68 15.72
C SER A 210 1.32 -7.67 16.85
N THR A 211 1.94 -8.06 17.96
CA THR A 211 2.51 -7.21 19.02
C THR A 211 1.87 -5.82 19.19
N LEU A 212 0.98 -5.72 20.19
CA LEU A 212 0.84 -4.52 21.02
C LEU A 212 2.18 -4.10 21.70
N MET A 213 3.23 -4.91 21.62
CA MET A 213 4.57 -4.63 22.14
C MET A 213 5.38 -3.84 21.11
N GLY A 214 5.78 -2.62 21.44
CA GLY A 214 6.70 -1.80 20.64
C GLY A 214 8.14 -2.32 20.57
N ASP A 215 8.40 -3.57 20.97
CA ASP A 215 9.76 -4.12 21.05
C ASP A 215 9.90 -5.38 20.17
N ASN A 216 10.89 -5.30 19.27
CA ASN A 216 11.56 -6.36 18.50
C ASN A 216 10.86 -7.72 18.44
N ILE A 217 10.08 -7.94 17.38
CA ILE A 217 9.69 -9.29 16.98
C ILE A 217 10.95 -10.04 16.52
N LYS A 218 11.49 -10.92 17.37
CA LYS A 218 12.07 -12.16 16.85
C LYS A 218 10.90 -12.91 16.21
N THR A 219 10.80 -12.84 14.89
CA THR A 219 9.99 -13.80 14.16
C THR A 219 10.52 -15.16 14.61
N PHE A 220 9.64 -16.09 14.97
CA PHE A 220 9.97 -17.50 14.90
C PHE A 220 10.14 -17.85 13.41
N HIS A 221 11.17 -17.28 12.79
CA HIS A 221 11.87 -17.93 11.70
C HIS A 221 12.64 -19.03 12.39
N GLU A 222 12.26 -20.27 12.09
CA GLU A 222 13.04 -21.46 12.38
C GLU A 222 14.54 -21.15 12.30
N GLN A 223 15.21 -21.33 13.42
CA GLN A 223 16.65 -21.50 13.51
C GLN A 223 17.08 -22.86 12.89
N ASP A 224 16.50 -23.27 11.76
CA ASP A 224 16.89 -24.49 11.02
C ASP A 224 17.64 -24.16 9.72
N SER A 225 18.46 -23.11 9.76
CA SER A 225 19.45 -22.85 8.70
C SER A 225 20.71 -23.73 8.79
N HIS A 226 20.75 -24.70 9.73
CA HIS A 226 21.89 -25.61 9.89
C HIS A 226 21.71 -27.03 9.33
N LEU A 227 20.55 -27.42 8.82
CA LEU A 227 20.39 -28.70 8.12
C LEU A 227 20.60 -28.55 6.61
N ARG A 228 21.83 -28.26 6.21
CA ARG A 228 22.33 -28.71 4.90
C ARG A 228 22.60 -30.22 4.99
N HIS A 229 21.55 -31.04 4.92
CA HIS A 229 21.71 -32.43 4.51
C HIS A 229 21.33 -32.57 3.03
N LYS A 230 22.38 -32.62 2.21
CA LYS A 230 22.37 -33.45 1.02
C LYS A 230 22.09 -34.89 1.47
N ASP A 231 21.31 -35.60 0.66
CA ASP A 231 21.07 -37.04 0.69
C ASP A 231 20.05 -37.55 1.73
N SER A 232 18.76 -37.53 1.37
CA SER A 232 17.98 -38.76 1.12
C SER A 232 16.49 -38.43 0.95
N CYS A 233 16.03 -38.30 -0.30
CA CYS A 233 14.62 -38.49 -0.61
C CYS A 233 14.33 -39.99 -0.53
N LYS A 234 13.59 -40.47 0.48
CA LYS A 234 12.85 -41.75 0.33
C LYS A 234 11.75 -42.07 1.35
N ASN A 235 11.56 -41.31 2.44
CA ASN A 235 10.42 -41.57 3.33
C ASN A 235 9.56 -40.32 3.49
N GLY A 236 8.34 -40.39 2.97
CA GLY A 236 7.33 -39.35 3.11
C GLY A 236 7.06 -39.05 4.59
N PHE A 237 7.30 -37.81 4.98
CA PHE A 237 6.77 -37.27 6.22
C PHE A 237 5.25 -37.13 6.06
N LYS A 238 4.49 -37.84 6.89
CA LYS A 238 3.05 -37.62 7.06
C LYS A 238 2.85 -36.34 7.86
N ASP A 239 2.13 -35.39 7.25
CA ASP A 239 1.89 -34.03 7.73
C ASP A 239 0.84 -33.92 8.87
N ASP A 240 0.53 -35.02 9.56
CA ASP A 240 -0.59 -35.09 10.51
C ASP A 240 -0.30 -34.39 11.86
N LYS A 241 0.96 -34.04 12.16
CA LYS A 241 1.33 -33.47 13.48
C LYS A 241 1.39 -31.94 13.51
N LEU A 242 1.29 -31.25 12.38
CA LEU A 242 1.30 -29.79 12.33
C LEU A 242 -0.09 -29.18 12.57
N GLN A 243 -1.15 -29.97 12.42
CA GLN A 243 -2.55 -29.50 12.50
C GLN A 243 -3.11 -29.40 13.94
N THR A 244 -2.47 -30.00 14.95
CA THR A 244 -3.03 -30.18 16.31
C THR A 244 -2.75 -29.04 17.31
N ARG A 245 -2.11 -27.93 16.92
CA ARG A 245 -1.70 -26.85 17.85
C ARG A 245 -2.65 -25.64 17.92
N THR A 246 -3.59 -25.52 16.99
CA THR A 246 -4.26 -24.26 16.69
C THR A 246 -5.19 -23.70 17.78
N LEU A 247 -5.99 -24.52 18.49
CA LEU A 247 -6.95 -24.00 19.47
C LEU A 247 -6.37 -23.76 20.85
N ARG A 248 -5.40 -24.58 21.25
CA ARG A 248 -4.59 -24.27 22.42
C ARG A 248 -3.84 -22.97 22.17
N ASP A 249 -3.34 -22.78 20.95
CA ASP A 249 -2.73 -21.53 20.52
C ASP A 249 -3.77 -20.40 20.44
N LEU A 250 -5.02 -20.64 20.02
CA LEU A 250 -6.07 -19.62 20.01
C LEU A 250 -6.48 -19.21 21.43
N ASP A 251 -6.71 -20.14 22.34
CA ASP A 251 -7.06 -19.82 23.73
C ASP A 251 -5.85 -19.22 24.47
N LEU A 252 -4.64 -19.74 24.26
CA LEU A 252 -3.40 -19.10 24.73
C LEU A 252 -3.24 -17.70 24.15
N GLN A 253 -3.55 -17.49 22.87
CA GLN A 253 -3.48 -16.18 22.25
C GLN A 253 -4.58 -15.26 22.76
N ILE A 254 -5.84 -15.71 22.89
CA ILE A 254 -6.92 -14.92 23.49
C ILE A 254 -6.54 -14.51 24.93
N ASN A 255 -5.99 -15.44 25.71
CA ASN A 255 -5.54 -15.17 27.08
C ASN A 255 -4.27 -14.28 27.11
N GLN A 256 -3.33 -14.41 26.17
CA GLN A 256 -2.17 -13.53 26.01
C GLN A 256 -2.56 -12.11 25.57
N ILE A 257 -3.51 -12.01 24.63
CA ILE A 257 -4.07 -10.75 24.13
C ILE A 257 -4.75 -10.02 25.28
N ALA A 258 -5.60 -10.74 26.00
CA ALA A 258 -6.37 -10.13 27.06
C ALA A 258 -5.51 -9.80 28.28
N SER A 259 -4.46 -10.57 28.61
CA SER A 259 -3.43 -10.20 29.62
C SER A 259 -2.61 -8.96 29.20
N SER A 260 -2.26 -8.84 27.91
CA SER A 260 -1.60 -7.64 27.36
C SER A 260 -2.48 -6.39 27.44
N ILE A 261 -3.80 -6.55 27.20
CA ILE A 261 -4.79 -5.49 27.44
C ILE A 261 -4.79 -5.09 28.93
N GLU A 262 -4.70 -6.03 29.89
CA GLU A 262 -4.60 -5.69 31.32
C GLU A 262 -3.37 -4.86 31.63
N GLN A 263 -2.20 -5.23 31.08
CA GLN A 263 -0.96 -4.50 31.34
C GLN A 263 -1.07 -3.04 30.90
N LYS A 264 -1.68 -2.76 29.74
CA LYS A 264 -1.89 -1.38 29.24
C LYS A 264 -3.04 -0.63 29.92
N THR A 265 -4.05 -1.36 30.40
CA THR A 265 -5.20 -0.77 31.11
C THR A 265 -5.03 -0.77 32.62
N SER A 266 -3.93 -1.28 33.16
CA SER A 266 -3.66 -1.35 34.60
C SER A 266 -3.58 0.02 35.30
N ASN A 267 -3.41 1.11 34.54
CA ASN A 267 -3.57 2.49 35.04
C ASN A 267 -5.05 2.92 35.20
N ALA A 268 -6.01 2.14 34.71
CA ALA A 268 -7.44 2.35 34.90
C ALA A 268 -7.94 1.39 35.99
N SER A 269 -8.02 1.87 37.22
CA SER A 269 -8.46 1.15 38.43
C SER A 269 -9.82 0.44 38.33
N ASN A 270 -10.60 0.70 37.27
CA ASN A 270 -11.98 0.23 37.12
C ASN A 270 -12.13 -1.14 36.43
N PHE A 271 -11.06 -1.77 35.97
CA PHE A 271 -11.15 -3.01 35.17
C PHE A 271 -11.05 -4.34 35.94
N ARG A 272 -10.79 -4.33 37.26
CA ARG A 272 -10.40 -5.54 38.01
C ARG A 272 -11.48 -6.63 38.14
N ASN A 273 -12.74 -6.37 37.79
CA ASN A 273 -13.85 -7.32 37.98
C ASN A 273 -14.46 -7.90 36.69
N THR A 274 -13.94 -7.57 35.51
CA THR A 274 -14.48 -8.09 34.22
C THR A 274 -13.62 -9.24 33.69
N SER A 275 -14.27 -10.27 33.14
CA SER A 275 -13.55 -11.38 32.54
C SER A 275 -12.63 -10.88 31.40
N THR A 276 -11.46 -11.49 31.28
CA THR A 276 -10.48 -11.36 30.20
C THR A 276 -11.13 -11.26 28.81
N PHE A 277 -12.13 -12.10 28.55
CA PHE A 277 -12.92 -12.08 27.31
C PHE A 277 -13.77 -10.80 27.14
N ALA A 278 -14.49 -10.36 28.17
CA ALA A 278 -15.32 -9.16 28.11
C ALA A 278 -14.47 -7.90 27.80
N ARG A 279 -13.22 -7.85 28.28
CA ARG A 279 -12.29 -6.76 27.98
C ARG A 279 -11.80 -6.77 26.54
N LEU A 280 -11.52 -7.94 25.98
CA LEU A 280 -11.22 -8.09 24.55
C LEU A 280 -12.38 -7.58 23.69
N VAL A 281 -13.61 -8.04 23.98
CA VAL A 281 -14.83 -7.61 23.28
C VAL A 281 -15.01 -6.10 23.40
N ALA A 282 -14.91 -5.54 24.60
CA ALA A 282 -15.03 -4.10 24.82
C ALA A 282 -13.96 -3.30 24.05
N HIS A 283 -12.72 -3.78 24.00
CA HIS A 283 -11.64 -3.16 23.25
C HIS A 283 -11.90 -3.18 21.74
N GLN A 284 -12.28 -4.34 21.20
CA GLN A 284 -12.64 -4.49 19.78
C GLN A 284 -13.76 -3.54 19.39
N HIS A 285 -14.85 -3.56 20.13
CA HIS A 285 -16.03 -2.75 19.83
C HIS A 285 -15.69 -1.27 19.91
N LYS A 286 -15.00 -0.84 20.97
CA LYS A 286 -14.53 0.54 21.10
C LYS A 286 -13.78 1.01 19.84
N ASN A 287 -12.80 0.24 19.36
CA ASN A 287 -11.97 0.64 18.22
C ASN A 287 -12.67 0.53 16.86
N LEU A 288 -13.61 -0.41 16.71
CA LEU A 288 -14.46 -0.51 15.52
C LEU A 288 -15.35 0.73 15.37
N PHE A 289 -15.89 1.26 16.48
CA PHE A 289 -16.76 2.42 16.50
C PHE A 289 -16.04 3.78 16.49
N VAL A 290 -14.71 3.82 16.69
CA VAL A 290 -13.96 5.07 16.44
C VAL A 290 -14.10 5.39 14.96
N VAL A 291 -14.74 6.53 14.67
CA VAL A 291 -14.90 7.09 13.32
C VAL A 291 -13.50 7.29 12.74
N THR A 292 -13.02 6.29 12.03
CA THR A 292 -11.82 6.41 11.21
C THR A 292 -12.28 6.83 9.83
N GLN A 293 -11.60 7.82 9.27
CA GLN A 293 -11.70 8.11 7.84
C GLN A 293 -11.54 6.81 7.04
N SER A 294 -12.33 6.63 5.99
CA SER A 294 -12.25 5.45 5.13
C SER A 294 -10.81 5.29 4.64
N LEU A 295 -10.25 4.09 4.81
CA LEU A 295 -8.89 3.78 4.38
C LEU A 295 -8.77 3.99 2.86
N HIS A 296 -9.81 3.67 2.10
CA HIS A 296 -9.86 3.99 0.67
C HIS A 296 -9.78 5.49 0.42
N SER A 297 -10.58 6.31 1.10
CA SER A 297 -10.53 7.78 0.90
C SER A 297 -9.16 8.37 1.21
N GLN A 298 -8.45 7.81 2.21
CA GLN A 298 -7.11 8.23 2.60
C GLN A 298 -6.03 7.73 1.64
N CYS A 299 -6.09 6.45 1.27
CA CYS A 299 -5.01 5.77 0.55
C CYS A 299 -5.18 5.71 -0.97
N ALA A 300 -6.38 5.94 -1.50
CA ALA A 300 -6.62 5.94 -2.93
C ALA A 300 -5.79 7.01 -3.66
N LYS A 301 -5.61 8.19 -3.06
CA LYS A 301 -4.74 9.23 -3.65
C LYS A 301 -3.28 8.78 -3.77
N HIS A 302 -2.83 7.91 -2.88
CA HIS A 302 -1.45 7.41 -2.88
C HIS A 302 -1.23 6.25 -3.85
N TYR A 303 -2.30 5.66 -4.39
CA TYR A 303 -2.22 4.64 -5.43
C TYR A 303 -1.61 5.19 -6.72
N LEU A 304 -1.96 6.43 -7.09
CA LEU A 304 -1.52 7.09 -8.33
C LEU A 304 -0.20 7.85 -8.20
N THR A 305 0.34 7.99 -6.98
CA THR A 305 1.54 8.82 -6.73
C THR A 305 2.70 7.94 -6.27
N ARG A 306 3.92 8.47 -6.22
CA ARG A 306 5.06 7.77 -5.56
C ARG A 306 5.27 8.19 -4.11
N LYS A 307 4.40 8.99 -3.52
CA LYS A 307 4.45 9.34 -2.10
C LYS A 307 4.30 8.07 -1.26
N TYR A 308 5.20 7.89 -0.30
CA TYR A 308 5.08 6.90 0.76
C TYR A 308 4.14 7.44 1.85
N ASP A 309 3.33 6.55 2.40
CA ASP A 309 2.48 6.83 3.55
C ASP A 309 2.46 5.56 4.40
N ALA A 310 2.77 5.69 5.68
CA ALA A 310 2.92 4.55 6.57
C ALA A 310 1.60 3.84 6.87
N GLN A 311 0.44 4.49 6.69
CA GLN A 311 -0.85 3.83 6.85
C GLN A 311 -1.24 3.06 5.58
N CYS A 312 -0.82 3.56 4.43
CA CYS A 312 -1.20 2.99 3.13
C CYS A 312 -0.20 1.95 2.61
N HIS A 313 1.07 2.00 3.00
CA HIS A 313 2.10 1.16 2.40
C HIS A 313 2.99 0.46 3.43
N PRO A 314 3.42 -0.79 3.14
CA PRO A 314 4.42 -1.45 3.96
C PRO A 314 5.72 -0.64 3.97
N PRO A 315 6.39 -0.53 5.14
CA PRO A 315 7.73 0.06 5.19
C PRO A 315 8.63 -0.73 4.25
N SER A 316 9.23 -0.04 3.30
CA SER A 316 10.15 -0.64 2.36
C SER A 316 11.55 -0.13 2.65
N SER A 317 12.55 -1.02 2.59
CA SER A 317 13.96 -0.63 2.60
C SER A 317 14.33 0.27 1.40
N LEU A 318 13.43 0.38 0.42
CA LEU A 318 13.55 1.12 -0.82
C LEU A 318 12.73 2.42 -0.80
N THR A 319 12.22 2.83 0.37
CA THR A 319 11.63 4.16 0.51
C THR A 319 12.78 5.16 0.53
N HIS A 320 12.82 5.98 -0.52
CA HIS A 320 13.82 7.04 -0.65
C HIS A 320 13.42 8.24 0.22
N PRO A 321 14.39 8.97 0.81
CA PRO A 321 14.09 10.13 1.64
C PRO A 321 13.27 11.20 0.92
N ILE A 322 13.69 11.65 -0.27
CA ILE A 322 13.11 12.84 -0.89
C ILE A 322 12.79 12.66 -2.39
N LEU A 323 11.68 13.24 -2.81
CA LEU A 323 11.36 13.53 -4.21
C LEU A 323 11.14 15.03 -4.34
N VAL A 324 11.92 15.69 -5.19
CA VAL A 324 11.58 17.05 -5.65
C VAL A 324 10.95 16.93 -7.03
N THR A 325 9.72 17.40 -7.18
CA THR A 325 8.93 17.19 -8.39
C THR A 325 8.08 18.40 -8.75
N GLY A 326 7.64 18.48 -9.99
CA GLY A 326 6.81 19.55 -10.56
C GLY A 326 6.38 19.11 -11.95
N LEU A 327 5.75 19.96 -12.76
CA LEU A 327 5.61 19.65 -14.20
C LEU A 327 6.97 19.86 -14.91
N GLY A 328 7.24 19.12 -15.99
CA GLY A 328 8.43 19.34 -16.83
C GLY A 328 8.64 20.83 -17.16
N GLY A 329 9.87 21.32 -17.00
CA GLY A 329 10.19 22.76 -17.11
C GLY A 329 10.07 23.58 -15.82
N ALA A 330 9.69 22.97 -14.68
CA ALA A 330 9.62 23.63 -13.36
C ALA A 330 10.97 24.15 -12.82
N GLY A 331 12.10 23.78 -13.44
CA GLY A 331 13.44 24.03 -12.90
C GLY A 331 14.05 22.85 -12.12
N THR A 332 13.57 21.63 -12.38
CA THR A 332 14.09 20.38 -11.79
C THR A 332 15.59 20.20 -12.01
N HIS A 333 16.14 20.56 -13.17
CA HIS A 333 17.59 20.54 -13.42
C HIS A 333 18.36 21.43 -12.44
N TYR A 334 17.86 22.65 -12.21
CA TYR A 334 18.47 23.60 -11.29
C TYR A 334 18.41 23.08 -9.86
N ALA A 335 17.23 22.62 -9.41
CA ALA A 335 17.06 22.02 -8.09
C ALA A 335 18.01 20.82 -7.90
N ALA A 336 18.07 19.88 -8.84
CA ALA A 336 18.97 18.72 -8.77
C ALA A 336 20.44 19.12 -8.64
N ARG A 337 20.87 20.16 -9.37
CA ARG A 337 22.24 20.70 -9.27
C ARG A 337 22.49 21.32 -7.90
N GLN A 338 21.58 22.17 -7.41
CA GLN A 338 21.70 22.83 -6.11
C GLN A 338 21.80 21.81 -4.97
N LEU A 339 20.95 20.79 -4.98
CA LEU A 339 20.98 19.73 -3.98
C LEU A 339 22.27 18.92 -4.01
N ARG A 340 22.77 18.57 -5.20
CA ARG A 340 24.08 17.90 -5.32
C ARG A 340 25.25 18.75 -4.86
N MET A 341 25.21 20.07 -5.07
CA MET A 341 26.26 20.97 -4.55
C MET A 341 26.23 21.04 -3.02
N GLN A 342 25.08 20.79 -2.39
CA GLN A 342 24.93 20.61 -0.95
C GLN A 342 25.21 19.17 -0.49
N GLY A 343 25.58 18.30 -1.43
CA GLY A 343 26.01 16.94 -1.18
C GLY A 343 24.90 15.90 -1.07
N TRP A 344 23.64 16.25 -1.35
CA TRP A 344 22.57 15.29 -1.53
C TRP A 344 22.83 14.39 -2.75
N ARG A 345 22.65 13.09 -2.59
CA ARG A 345 22.74 12.11 -3.67
C ARG A 345 21.37 11.91 -4.31
N VAL A 346 21.02 12.87 -5.15
CA VAL A 346 19.82 12.90 -5.98
C VAL A 346 20.20 13.19 -7.43
N LEU A 347 19.50 12.57 -8.37
CA LEU A 347 19.72 12.78 -9.80
C LEU A 347 18.51 13.46 -10.46
N HIS A 348 18.75 14.09 -11.61
CA HIS A 348 17.68 14.67 -12.42
C HIS A 348 17.08 13.59 -13.31
N GLU A 349 15.77 13.33 -13.15
CA GLU A 349 15.05 12.29 -13.89
C GLU A 349 15.61 10.87 -13.72
N ASP A 350 16.39 10.65 -12.66
CA ASP A 350 16.98 9.36 -12.30
C ASP A 350 17.01 9.23 -10.77
N LEU A 351 17.27 8.02 -10.28
CA LEU A 351 17.17 7.65 -8.87
C LEU A 351 18.56 7.44 -8.26
N ASP A 352 18.79 8.05 -7.11
CA ASP A 352 19.96 7.78 -6.28
C ASP A 352 19.53 7.53 -4.83
N SER A 353 20.49 7.21 -3.99
CA SER A 353 20.36 6.75 -2.62
C SER A 353 19.61 7.70 -1.67
N ASP A 354 19.64 9.02 -1.91
CA ASP A 354 18.88 9.98 -1.11
C ASP A 354 17.54 10.36 -1.79
N GLY A 355 17.36 10.00 -3.07
CA GLY A 355 16.11 10.16 -3.80
C GLY A 355 16.28 10.68 -5.22
N ALA A 356 15.34 11.51 -5.67
CA ALA A 356 15.30 11.97 -7.05
C ALA A 356 14.75 13.41 -7.19
N VAL A 357 15.13 14.06 -8.29
CA VAL A 357 14.52 15.32 -8.74
C VAL A 357 13.93 15.09 -10.12
N SER A 358 12.62 14.84 -10.17
CA SER A 358 12.01 14.26 -11.35
C SER A 358 10.51 14.55 -11.40
N TRP A 359 10.04 15.12 -12.51
CA TRP A 359 8.61 15.39 -12.69
C TRP A 359 7.82 14.10 -12.82
N ILE A 360 8.31 13.13 -13.59
CA ILE A 360 7.63 11.87 -13.87
C ILE A 360 7.36 11.03 -12.63
N TYR A 361 8.25 11.06 -11.64
CA TYR A 361 8.07 10.33 -10.38
C TYR A 361 6.98 10.90 -9.48
N ALA A 362 6.34 12.02 -9.82
CA ALA A 362 5.10 12.43 -9.17
C ALA A 362 4.02 11.35 -9.29
N ALA A 363 3.93 10.71 -10.46
CA ALA A 363 2.96 9.67 -10.77
C ALA A 363 3.58 8.27 -10.66
N ASN A 364 2.76 7.30 -10.26
CA ASN A 364 3.12 5.90 -10.27
C ASN A 364 2.93 5.33 -11.68
N ASP A 365 4.01 5.16 -12.43
CA ASP A 365 4.01 4.60 -13.79
C ASP A 365 3.39 3.20 -13.86
N TRP A 366 3.55 2.38 -12.82
CA TRP A 366 2.89 1.09 -12.72
C TRP A 366 1.37 1.24 -12.74
N SER A 367 0.84 2.20 -11.97
CA SER A 367 -0.59 2.49 -11.90
C SER A 367 -1.11 3.16 -13.18
N VAL A 368 -0.29 4.03 -13.79
CA VAL A 368 -0.57 4.72 -15.07
C VAL A 368 -0.52 3.75 -16.26
N GLN A 369 0.16 2.62 -16.09
CA GLN A 369 0.38 1.59 -17.10
C GLN A 369 1.20 2.06 -18.30
N LEU A 370 2.09 3.04 -18.09
CA LEU A 370 3.01 3.54 -19.11
C LEU A 370 4.39 3.62 -18.48
N ASP A 371 5.43 3.17 -19.19
CA ASP A 371 6.80 3.37 -18.71
C ASP A 371 7.10 4.86 -18.58
N TYR A 372 7.97 5.19 -17.61
CA TYR A 372 8.47 6.53 -17.50
C TYR A 372 9.14 6.98 -18.81
N PRO A 373 8.82 8.19 -19.31
CA PRO A 373 9.53 8.71 -20.47
C PRO A 373 11.02 8.85 -20.12
N TYR A 374 11.86 8.72 -21.14
CA TYR A 374 13.32 8.77 -21.03
C TYR A 374 13.97 7.61 -20.26
N GLY A 375 13.21 6.59 -19.86
CA GLY A 375 13.79 5.37 -19.28
C GLY A 375 14.33 5.56 -17.86
N ALA A 376 13.72 6.46 -17.08
CA ALA A 376 14.12 6.79 -15.71
C ALA A 376 14.10 5.60 -14.74
N LEU A 377 13.45 4.49 -15.10
CA LEU A 377 13.65 3.21 -14.42
C LEU A 377 13.95 2.15 -15.47
N PRO A 378 14.81 1.17 -15.16
CA PRO A 378 15.00 0.03 -16.05
C PRO A 378 13.68 -0.71 -16.28
N PRO A 379 13.48 -1.27 -17.49
CA PRO A 379 12.29 -2.08 -17.78
C PRO A 379 12.11 -3.21 -16.75
N GLY A 380 10.88 -3.38 -16.26
CA GLY A 380 10.55 -4.41 -15.25
C GLY A 380 10.92 -4.06 -13.81
N GLU A 381 11.64 -2.96 -13.56
CA GLU A 381 11.90 -2.51 -12.20
C GLU A 381 10.72 -1.79 -11.56
N SER A 382 9.92 -1.12 -12.38
CA SER A 382 8.70 -0.45 -11.93
C SER A 382 7.76 -1.42 -11.24
N SER A 383 7.27 -0.99 -10.09
CA SER A 383 6.28 -1.73 -9.33
C SER A 383 5.36 -0.81 -8.56
N PHE A 384 4.31 -1.38 -7.95
CA PHE A 384 3.42 -0.58 -7.13
C PHE A 384 4.16 0.01 -5.92
N LEU A 385 5.07 -0.77 -5.33
CA LEU A 385 5.79 -0.42 -4.11
C LEU A 385 7.17 0.22 -4.33
N LYS A 386 7.70 0.24 -5.57
CA LYS A 386 9.04 0.77 -5.86
C LYS A 386 9.07 1.65 -7.12
N PRO A 387 9.72 2.84 -7.08
CA PRO A 387 10.21 3.54 -5.89
C PRO A 387 9.07 4.20 -5.09
N ARG A 388 9.34 4.56 -3.83
CA ARG A 388 8.44 5.38 -2.99
C ARG A 388 9.26 6.41 -2.23
N TYR A 389 8.66 7.57 -1.92
CA TYR A 389 9.36 8.71 -1.32
C TYR A 389 8.73 9.13 0.00
N GLY A 390 9.56 9.20 1.05
CA GLY A 390 9.15 9.62 2.39
C GLY A 390 8.67 11.07 2.41
N HIS A 391 9.37 11.96 1.70
CA HIS A 391 8.99 13.35 1.51
C HIS A 391 8.88 13.70 0.03
N VAL A 392 7.86 14.48 -0.32
CA VAL A 392 7.61 15.01 -1.66
C VAL A 392 7.56 16.52 -1.56
N ILE A 393 8.43 17.17 -2.33
CA ILE A 393 8.51 18.62 -2.41
C ILE A 393 8.09 19.06 -3.81
N HIS A 394 7.07 19.89 -3.87
CA HIS A 394 6.51 20.44 -5.10
C HIS A 394 7.25 21.71 -5.50
N LEU A 395 7.83 21.69 -6.69
CA LEU A 395 8.50 22.81 -7.33
C LEU A 395 7.57 23.40 -8.38
N VAL A 396 7.23 24.68 -8.22
CA VAL A 396 6.38 25.44 -9.15
C VAL A 396 7.20 26.54 -9.80
N ARG A 397 6.88 26.86 -11.06
CA ARG A 397 7.47 27.98 -11.79
C ARG A 397 6.36 28.86 -12.33
N ASP A 398 6.72 30.10 -12.69
CA ASP A 398 5.84 31.02 -13.41
C ASP A 398 5.09 30.29 -14.54
N PRO A 399 3.76 30.43 -14.63
CA PRO A 399 2.95 29.64 -15.55
C PRO A 399 3.39 29.79 -17.00
N LEU A 400 3.62 31.01 -17.48
CA LEU A 400 3.96 31.26 -18.88
C LEU A 400 5.32 30.66 -19.22
N ASP A 401 6.30 30.83 -18.34
CA ASP A 401 7.63 30.23 -18.50
C ASP A 401 7.59 28.71 -18.56
N GLN A 402 6.79 28.08 -17.70
CA GLN A 402 6.70 26.63 -17.58
C GLN A 402 5.87 26.01 -18.71
N ILE A 403 4.71 26.59 -19.05
CA ILE A 403 3.89 26.18 -20.21
C ILE A 403 4.74 26.26 -21.48
N SER A 404 5.45 27.38 -21.67
CA SER A 404 6.34 27.59 -22.80
C SER A 404 7.48 26.56 -22.87
N SER A 405 8.03 26.17 -21.72
CA SER A 405 9.02 25.10 -21.65
C SER A 405 8.40 23.73 -21.95
N PHE A 406 7.17 23.48 -21.50
CA PHE A 406 6.54 22.18 -21.60
C PHE A 406 6.12 21.86 -23.03
N THR A 407 5.77 22.84 -23.87
CA THR A 407 5.44 22.63 -25.29
C THR A 407 6.60 22.03 -26.11
N ALA A 408 7.83 22.06 -25.61
CA ALA A 408 8.99 21.44 -26.26
C ALA A 408 9.19 19.96 -25.92
N HIS A 409 8.35 19.36 -25.07
CA HIS A 409 8.47 17.97 -24.66
C HIS A 409 8.09 16.99 -25.78
N SER A 410 8.42 15.72 -25.57
CA SER A 410 8.13 14.66 -26.52
C SER A 410 6.69 14.15 -26.40
N ASN A 411 6.19 13.51 -27.46
CA ASN A 411 4.91 12.79 -27.45
C ASN A 411 4.80 11.75 -26.32
N LYS A 412 5.91 11.11 -25.92
CA LYS A 412 5.93 10.18 -24.78
C LYS A 412 5.57 10.88 -23.46
N SER A 413 6.09 12.09 -23.26
CA SER A 413 5.79 12.91 -22.08
C SER A 413 4.32 13.33 -22.04
N TYR A 414 3.77 13.76 -23.18
CA TYR A 414 2.36 14.12 -23.27
C TYR A 414 1.43 12.93 -23.02
N ASN A 415 1.72 11.78 -23.62
CA ASN A 415 0.93 10.57 -23.39
C ASN A 415 0.97 10.16 -21.91
N PHE A 416 2.12 10.31 -21.25
CA PHE A 416 2.26 10.04 -19.82
C PHE A 416 1.42 10.98 -18.96
N VAL A 417 1.46 12.30 -19.24
CA VAL A 417 0.64 13.29 -18.53
C VAL A 417 -0.84 13.04 -18.77
N LEU A 418 -1.27 12.87 -20.04
CA LEU A 418 -2.66 12.57 -20.39
C LEU A 418 -3.17 11.37 -19.60
N ARG A 419 -2.44 10.25 -19.64
CA ARG A 419 -2.87 9.03 -18.96
C ARG A 419 -2.92 9.18 -17.44
N THR A 420 -2.01 9.95 -16.87
CA THR A 420 -2.03 10.28 -15.44
C THR A 420 -3.27 11.11 -15.10
N MET A 421 -3.58 12.13 -15.90
CA MET A 421 -4.74 13.00 -15.69
C MET A 421 -6.05 12.26 -15.89
N GLU A 422 -6.17 11.36 -16.87
CA GLU A 422 -7.33 10.47 -17.00
C GLU A 422 -7.60 9.71 -15.70
N LEU A 423 -6.58 9.09 -15.11
CA LEU A 423 -6.75 8.30 -13.87
C LEU A 423 -7.00 9.17 -12.64
N TYR A 424 -6.42 10.37 -12.59
CA TYR A 424 -6.56 11.29 -11.46
C TYR A 424 -7.93 12.00 -11.45
N LEU A 425 -8.37 12.45 -12.61
CA LEU A 425 -9.58 13.24 -12.81
C LEU A 425 -10.83 12.34 -12.92
N HIS A 426 -10.75 11.16 -13.55
CA HIS A 426 -11.94 10.31 -13.76
C HIS A 426 -12.67 9.90 -12.45
N PRO A 427 -12.03 9.56 -11.33
CA PRO A 427 -12.75 9.28 -10.07
C PRO A 427 -13.46 10.50 -9.48
N GLN A 428 -13.07 11.70 -9.90
CA GLN A 428 -13.66 12.97 -9.47
C GLN A 428 -14.79 13.43 -10.42
N ALA A 429 -14.79 12.99 -11.68
CA ALA A 429 -15.79 13.34 -12.70
C ALA A 429 -17.25 13.07 -12.28
N GLY A 430 -17.51 12.01 -11.51
CA GLY A 430 -18.85 11.74 -10.95
C GLY A 430 -19.33 12.71 -9.87
N ARG A 431 -18.51 13.71 -9.51
CA ARG A 431 -18.80 14.73 -8.48
C ARG A 431 -18.78 16.15 -9.03
N ASP A 432 -18.11 16.37 -10.16
CA ASP A 432 -17.81 17.69 -10.70
C ASP A 432 -17.70 17.64 -12.23
N ASN A 433 -18.63 18.32 -12.91
CA ASN A 433 -18.67 18.41 -14.38
C ASN A 433 -17.38 18.99 -14.95
N ASP A 434 -16.71 19.90 -14.24
CA ASP A 434 -15.50 20.58 -14.73
C ASP A 434 -14.35 19.58 -14.96
N THR A 435 -14.35 18.51 -14.18
CA THR A 435 -13.32 17.48 -14.23
C THR A 435 -13.47 16.56 -15.44
N GLU A 436 -14.70 16.18 -15.81
CA GLU A 436 -14.96 15.37 -17.01
C GLU A 436 -14.56 16.15 -18.27
N HIS A 437 -14.97 17.41 -18.34
CA HIS A 437 -14.59 18.31 -19.43
C HIS A 437 -13.07 18.48 -19.54
N ALA A 438 -12.33 18.52 -18.43
CA ALA A 438 -10.87 18.61 -18.46
C ALA A 438 -10.22 17.40 -19.16
N VAL A 439 -10.70 16.17 -18.90
CA VAL A 439 -10.16 14.95 -19.54
C VAL A 439 -10.44 14.94 -21.03
N GLU A 440 -11.68 15.25 -21.43
CA GLU A 440 -12.06 15.34 -22.84
C GLU A 440 -11.21 16.36 -23.59
N ARG A 441 -10.95 17.51 -22.96
CA ARG A 441 -10.08 18.55 -23.51
C ARG A 441 -8.64 18.10 -23.67
N PHE A 442 -8.07 17.39 -22.69
CA PHE A 442 -6.74 16.79 -22.83
C PHE A 442 -6.68 15.83 -24.03
N GLN A 443 -7.69 14.97 -24.18
CA GLN A 443 -7.78 13.99 -25.28
C GLN A 443 -7.92 14.67 -26.63
N LYS A 444 -8.83 15.64 -26.75
CA LYS A 444 -9.03 16.44 -27.96
C LYS A 444 -7.76 17.18 -28.36
N SER A 445 -7.18 17.95 -27.43
CA SER A 445 -5.94 18.69 -27.68
C SER A 445 -4.81 17.75 -28.10
N ARG A 446 -4.77 16.52 -27.58
CA ARG A 446 -3.77 15.52 -27.99
C ARG A 446 -4.03 14.97 -29.40
N ALA A 447 -5.28 14.72 -29.77
CA ALA A 447 -5.63 14.23 -31.11
C ALA A 447 -5.25 15.24 -32.20
N ASP A 448 -5.43 16.54 -31.93
CA ASP A 448 -5.13 17.63 -32.85
C ASP A 448 -3.62 17.88 -33.07
N GLN A 449 -2.75 17.23 -32.29
CA GLN A 449 -1.30 17.50 -32.25
C GLN A 449 -0.42 16.56 -33.08
N TRP A 450 -0.99 15.59 -33.80
CA TRP A 450 -0.20 14.52 -34.40
C TRP A 450 0.88 15.00 -35.39
N ASP A 451 0.63 16.08 -36.12
CA ASP A 451 1.58 16.64 -37.11
C ASP A 451 2.29 17.92 -36.63
N CYS A 452 2.27 18.19 -35.33
CA CYS A 452 2.80 19.45 -34.84
C CYS A 452 4.28 19.38 -34.46
N HIS A 453 5.05 20.38 -34.89
CA HIS A 453 6.43 20.54 -34.48
C HIS A 453 6.54 20.88 -32.99
N ARG A 454 7.54 20.28 -32.30
CA ARG A 454 7.81 20.55 -30.89
C ARG A 454 7.96 22.04 -30.64
N GLY A 455 7.26 22.54 -29.63
CA GLY A 455 7.19 23.95 -29.27
C GLY A 455 6.26 24.78 -30.14
N GLY A 456 5.46 24.19 -31.03
CA GLY A 456 4.43 24.85 -31.82
C GLY A 456 3.22 25.29 -30.99
N ASN A 457 2.36 26.14 -31.56
CA ASN A 457 1.19 26.69 -30.86
C ASN A 457 0.08 25.65 -30.64
N CYS A 458 0.01 24.62 -31.48
CA CYS A 458 -0.84 23.43 -31.31
C CYS A 458 -0.70 22.73 -29.94
N HIS A 459 0.45 22.87 -29.26
CA HIS A 459 0.71 22.25 -27.96
C HIS A 459 0.34 23.17 -26.80
N LEU A 460 -0.04 24.41 -27.09
CA LEU A 460 -0.31 25.43 -26.07
C LEU A 460 -1.43 24.98 -25.14
N GLU A 461 -2.55 24.50 -25.69
CA GLU A 461 -3.70 24.07 -24.88
C GLU A 461 -3.32 22.90 -23.97
N PHE A 462 -2.73 21.85 -24.54
CA PHE A 462 -2.29 20.70 -23.74
C PHE A 462 -1.27 21.09 -22.68
N ALA A 463 -0.33 21.99 -22.97
CA ALA A 463 0.66 22.45 -22.01
C ALA A 463 0.04 23.32 -20.91
N ALA A 464 -0.95 24.15 -21.24
CA ALA A 464 -1.70 24.96 -20.29
C ALA A 464 -2.55 24.09 -19.35
N LEU A 465 -3.30 23.13 -19.91
CA LEU A 465 -4.04 22.12 -19.14
C LEU A 465 -3.09 21.30 -18.24
N SER A 466 -1.95 20.86 -18.80
CA SER A 466 -0.92 20.14 -18.05
C SER A 466 -0.42 20.96 -16.88
N TRP A 467 -0.13 22.25 -17.07
CA TRP A 467 0.32 23.11 -15.99
C TRP A 467 -0.70 23.19 -14.86
N LEU A 468 -1.97 23.42 -15.19
CA LEU A 468 -3.03 23.55 -14.20
C LEU A 468 -3.23 22.26 -13.41
N HIS A 469 -3.55 21.17 -14.11
CA HIS A 469 -3.97 19.94 -13.46
C HIS A 469 -2.81 19.14 -12.86
N TRP A 470 -1.61 19.20 -13.46
CA TRP A 470 -0.43 18.55 -12.87
C TRP A 470 0.01 19.22 -11.58
N ASN A 471 0.00 20.56 -11.52
CA ASN A 471 0.35 21.26 -10.27
C ASN A 471 -0.67 20.98 -9.17
N ARG A 472 -1.98 20.98 -9.48
CA ARG A 472 -3.02 20.54 -8.52
C ARG A 472 -2.81 19.09 -8.07
N PHE A 473 -2.47 18.19 -8.99
CA PHE A 473 -2.17 16.79 -8.69
C PHE A 473 -1.00 16.68 -7.71
N VAL A 474 0.15 17.29 -8.01
CA VAL A 474 1.33 17.25 -7.13
C VAL A 474 1.05 17.91 -5.77
N HIS A 475 0.40 19.06 -5.78
CA HIS A 475 0.04 19.79 -4.55
C HIS A 475 -0.82 18.96 -3.60
N SER A 476 -1.71 18.09 -4.13
CA SER A 476 -2.60 17.26 -3.31
C SER A 476 -1.90 16.23 -2.39
N PHE A 477 -0.61 15.95 -2.65
CA PHE A 477 0.17 14.97 -1.87
C PHE A 477 1.58 15.43 -1.48
N ALA A 478 1.99 16.65 -1.88
CA ALA A 478 3.27 17.21 -1.47
C ALA A 478 3.25 17.61 0.01
N ASP A 479 4.40 17.46 0.68
CA ASP A 479 4.58 17.92 2.07
C ASP A 479 4.89 19.42 2.12
N ALA A 480 5.48 19.96 1.07
CA ALA A 480 5.81 21.36 0.93
C ALA A 480 5.80 21.78 -0.55
N THR A 481 5.48 23.04 -0.81
CA THR A 481 5.54 23.65 -2.14
C THR A 481 6.45 24.87 -2.12
N PHE A 482 7.35 24.96 -3.10
CA PHE A 482 8.26 26.09 -3.29
C PHE A 482 8.21 26.57 -4.73
N ARG A 483 8.38 27.88 -4.91
CA ARG A 483 8.68 28.43 -6.23
C ARG A 483 10.14 28.17 -6.59
N VAL A 484 10.42 28.06 -7.88
CA VAL A 484 11.79 27.86 -8.41
C VAL A 484 12.75 29.01 -8.09
N ASP A 485 12.25 30.20 -7.79
CA ASP A 485 13.02 31.36 -7.36
C ASP A 485 13.24 31.41 -5.83
N GLN A 486 12.63 30.49 -5.08
CA GLN A 486 12.74 30.38 -3.62
C GLN A 486 13.65 29.21 -3.20
N VAL A 487 14.72 28.92 -3.96
CA VAL A 487 15.57 27.76 -3.68
C VAL A 487 16.25 27.83 -2.32
N GLN A 488 16.57 29.01 -1.78
CA GLN A 488 17.09 29.11 -0.42
C GLN A 488 16.09 28.58 0.64
N ALA A 489 14.79 28.83 0.45
CA ALA A 489 13.77 28.31 1.35
C ALA A 489 13.64 26.78 1.23
N LEU A 490 13.70 26.24 0.01
CA LEU A 490 13.77 24.81 -0.25
C LEU A 490 14.97 24.15 0.47
N GLN A 491 16.14 24.78 0.39
CA GLN A 491 17.36 24.29 1.04
C GLN A 491 17.21 24.24 2.57
N THR A 492 16.65 25.31 3.15
CA THR A 492 16.39 25.38 4.60
C THR A 492 15.46 24.25 5.04
N HIS A 493 14.38 24.02 4.29
CA HIS A 493 13.43 22.94 4.57
C HIS A 493 14.05 21.54 4.48
N LEU A 494 14.91 21.32 3.49
CA LEU A 494 15.61 20.04 3.33
C LEU A 494 16.58 19.75 4.48
N CYS A 495 17.23 20.78 5.02
CA CYS A 495 18.07 20.63 6.21
C CYS A 495 17.26 20.20 7.44
N GLN A 496 16.01 20.69 7.57
CA GLN A 496 15.09 20.27 8.63
C GLN A 496 14.68 18.81 8.46
N ILE A 497 14.35 18.38 7.24
CA ILE A 497 14.03 16.97 6.93
C ILE A 497 15.22 16.06 7.27
N ALA A 498 16.43 16.43 6.83
CA ALA A 498 17.64 15.66 7.11
C ALA A 498 17.88 15.53 8.62
N SER A 499 17.71 16.62 9.36
CA SER A 499 17.85 16.63 10.82
C SER A 499 16.81 15.72 11.50
N ALA A 500 15.55 15.78 11.09
CA ALA A 500 14.49 14.93 11.64
C ALA A 500 14.71 13.43 11.34
N ALA A 501 15.21 13.09 10.15
CA ALA A 501 15.52 11.71 9.77
C ALA A 501 16.67 11.12 10.61
N VAL A 502 17.65 11.95 10.98
CA VAL A 502 18.74 11.58 11.88
C VAL A 502 18.22 11.19 13.26
N PHE A 503 17.29 11.97 13.83
CA PHE A 503 16.73 11.69 15.16
C PHE A 503 15.82 10.46 15.20
N ASN A 504 15.08 10.18 14.12
CA ASN A 504 14.10 9.09 14.09
C ASN A 504 14.65 7.75 13.60
N SER A 505 15.91 7.68 13.15
CA SER A 505 16.43 6.46 12.55
C SER A 505 17.34 5.68 13.50
N THR A 506 17.00 4.40 13.70
CA THR A 506 17.94 3.33 14.09
C THR A 506 18.86 2.94 12.92
N LEU A 507 18.98 3.80 11.89
CA LEU A 507 19.81 3.52 10.72
C LEU A 507 21.29 3.47 11.12
N PRO A 508 22.10 2.60 10.49
CA PRO A 508 23.51 2.44 10.85
C PRO A 508 24.26 3.77 10.86
N LEU A 509 25.05 3.99 11.92
CA LEU A 509 25.89 5.18 12.18
C LEU A 509 26.67 5.71 10.96
N HIS A 510 26.95 4.86 9.98
CA HIS A 510 27.65 5.21 8.75
C HIS A 510 26.86 6.16 7.82
N ARG A 511 25.51 6.16 7.84
CA ARG A 511 24.72 7.21 7.16
C ARG A 511 24.74 8.52 7.94
N LEU A 512 24.62 8.44 9.27
CA LEU A 512 24.62 9.58 10.21
C LEU A 512 25.91 10.42 10.15
N MET A 513 27.08 9.78 9.98
CA MET A 513 28.35 10.50 9.89
C MET A 513 28.51 11.31 8.59
N LYS A 514 27.80 10.95 7.51
CA LYS A 514 27.76 11.78 6.29
C LYS A 514 26.81 12.97 6.44
N THR A 515 25.68 12.78 7.14
CA THR A 515 24.73 13.87 7.44
C THR A 515 25.31 14.93 8.34
N ARG A 516 26.18 14.56 9.28
CA ARG A 516 26.87 15.53 10.15
C ARG A 516 27.74 16.51 9.36
N ARG A 517 28.40 16.07 8.28
CA ARG A 517 29.11 16.97 7.35
C ARG A 517 28.18 17.91 6.57
N TYR A 518 26.92 17.52 6.32
CA TYR A 518 25.96 18.36 5.59
C TYR A 518 25.47 19.56 6.42
N CYS A 519 25.37 19.42 7.74
CA CYS A 519 24.97 20.51 8.63
C CYS A 519 26.15 21.30 9.23
N GLU A 520 27.38 20.77 9.17
CA GLU A 520 28.60 21.49 9.58
C GLU A 520 29.03 22.59 8.59
N ILE A 521 28.38 22.70 7.43
CA ILE A 521 28.42 23.92 6.59
C ILE A 521 27.51 24.98 7.25
N LYS A 522 28.03 25.52 8.35
CA LYS A 522 27.69 26.63 9.28
C LYS A 522 26.42 27.51 9.21
N ASP A 523 25.37 27.22 8.43
CA ASP A 523 24.17 28.08 8.36
C ASP A 523 22.83 27.34 8.50
N CYS A 524 22.74 26.29 9.31
CA CYS A 524 21.44 25.87 9.83
C CYS A 524 21.13 26.69 11.10
N PRO A 525 20.10 27.56 11.12
CA PRO A 525 19.68 28.19 12.36
C PRO A 525 19.26 27.07 13.32
N SER A 526 20.07 26.87 14.37
CA SER A 526 19.79 25.91 15.42
C SER A 526 18.44 26.24 16.04
N ALA A 527 17.46 25.37 15.85
CA ALA A 527 16.21 25.44 16.57
C ALA A 527 16.50 25.10 18.04
N ASN A 528 16.42 26.13 18.90
CA ASN A 528 16.47 26.11 20.37
C ASN A 528 17.82 25.80 21.04
N GLU A 529 18.52 26.86 21.46
CA GLU A 529 19.29 26.85 22.71
C GLU A 529 18.91 28.07 23.56
N GLY A 530 17.87 27.89 24.38
CA GLY A 530 17.72 28.63 25.62
C GLY A 530 18.54 27.93 26.71
N ALA A 531 19.87 28.04 26.65
CA ALA A 531 20.77 27.72 27.76
C ALA A 531 22.02 28.58 27.63
N GLN A 532 22.29 29.36 28.67
CA GLN A 532 23.46 30.24 28.77
C GLN A 532 24.76 29.46 28.54
N VAL A 533 25.47 29.78 27.46
CA VAL A 533 26.90 29.44 27.31
C VAL A 533 27.67 30.74 27.09
N ASN A 534 28.72 30.88 27.90
CA ASN A 534 29.48 32.10 28.14
C ASN A 534 30.02 32.78 26.89
N SER A 535 29.99 34.11 26.95
CA SER A 535 30.59 35.06 26.03
C SER A 535 32.10 34.89 25.94
N PHE A 536 32.62 34.28 24.86
CA PHE A 536 33.95 34.64 24.33
C PHE A 536 34.20 34.24 22.85
N GLN A 537 33.22 33.71 22.12
CA GLN A 537 33.43 33.13 20.78
C GLN A 537 32.68 33.84 19.63
N LEU A 538 32.19 35.08 19.83
CA LEU A 538 31.35 35.79 18.85
C LEU A 538 32.05 36.91 18.06
N SER A 539 33.35 37.16 18.24
CA SER A 539 34.02 38.30 17.61
C SER A 539 34.79 37.99 16.32
N MET A 540 35.12 36.72 16.01
CA MET A 540 35.90 36.37 14.82
C MET A 540 35.10 35.75 13.67
N GLU A 541 33.87 35.26 13.91
CA GLU A 541 33.09 34.56 12.87
C GLU A 541 32.35 35.50 11.90
N LYS A 542 32.01 36.73 12.31
CA LYS A 542 31.29 37.69 11.45
C LYS A 542 32.18 38.44 10.44
N VAL A 543 33.49 38.49 10.65
CA VAL A 543 34.42 39.25 9.79
C VAL A 543 34.95 38.39 8.63
N GLY A 544 35.12 37.08 8.82
CA GLY A 544 35.62 36.18 7.76
C GLY A 544 34.63 35.89 6.64
N PHE A 545 33.33 35.77 6.96
CA PHE A 545 32.31 35.40 5.97
C PHE A 545 31.92 36.54 5.04
N ASN A 546 31.84 37.79 5.55
CA ASN A 546 31.61 38.96 4.71
C ASN A 546 32.74 39.21 3.71
N LEU A 547 33.96 38.74 4.00
CA LEU A 547 35.11 38.91 3.12
C LEU A 547 35.12 37.86 2.00
N LEU A 548 34.82 36.59 2.29
CA LEU A 548 34.83 35.51 1.29
C LEU A 548 33.65 35.57 0.33
N ASP A 549 32.45 35.93 0.82
CA ASP A 549 31.27 36.05 -0.05
C ASP A 549 31.36 37.28 -0.96
N ARG A 550 31.99 38.37 -0.49
CA ARG A 550 32.37 39.53 -1.33
C ARG A 550 33.55 39.26 -2.26
N ALA A 551 34.54 38.46 -1.83
CA ALA A 551 35.74 38.20 -2.63
C ALA A 551 35.49 37.21 -3.77
N PHE A 552 34.61 36.22 -3.58
CA PHE A 552 34.35 35.18 -4.58
C PHE A 552 32.99 35.30 -5.28
N GLY A 553 32.09 36.16 -4.80
CA GLY A 553 30.82 36.45 -5.48
C GLY A 553 29.98 35.21 -5.79
N VAL A 554 30.07 34.16 -4.97
CA VAL A 554 29.52 32.82 -5.27
C VAL A 554 28.01 32.85 -5.43
N CYS A 555 27.31 33.69 -4.66
CA CYS A 555 25.87 33.91 -4.80
C CYS A 555 25.52 34.68 -6.09
N ALA A 556 26.25 35.73 -6.43
CA ALA A 556 26.04 36.51 -7.66
C ALA A 556 26.41 35.73 -8.94
N LEU A 557 27.44 34.88 -8.86
CA LEU A 557 27.85 33.99 -9.94
C LEU A 557 26.80 32.89 -10.17
N ASN A 558 26.17 32.37 -9.11
CA ASN A 558 25.07 31.41 -9.21
C ASN A 558 23.81 32.03 -9.86
N GLU A 559 23.48 33.28 -9.55
CA GLU A 559 22.35 33.99 -10.19
C GLU A 559 22.63 34.30 -11.67
N ALA A 560 23.86 34.70 -12.02
CA ALA A 560 24.27 34.90 -13.41
C ALA A 560 24.31 33.59 -14.20
N LEU A 561 24.76 32.49 -13.57
CA LEU A 561 24.70 31.15 -14.14
C LEU A 561 23.26 30.66 -14.26
N PHE A 562 22.33 31.04 -13.37
CA PHE A 562 20.91 30.71 -13.48
C PHE A 562 20.29 31.33 -14.75
N ARG A 563 20.56 32.62 -15.01
CA ARG A 563 20.14 33.28 -16.26
C ARG A 563 20.75 32.65 -17.51
N ARG A 564 21.95 32.08 -17.40
CA ARG A 564 22.67 31.42 -18.51
C ARG A 564 22.43 29.91 -18.65
N SER A 565 21.88 29.21 -17.65
CA SER A 565 21.71 27.75 -17.66
C SER A 565 20.26 27.31 -17.86
N ALA A 566 19.29 28.20 -17.63
CA ALA A 566 17.89 27.99 -18.01
C ALA A 566 17.65 28.17 -19.53
N VAL A 567 18.53 27.62 -20.37
CA VAL A 567 18.49 27.82 -21.83
C VAL A 567 17.85 26.62 -22.50
N HIS A 568 16.60 26.33 -22.13
CA HIS A 568 15.67 26.05 -23.22
C HIS A 568 15.43 27.41 -23.87
N LYS A 569 15.82 27.59 -25.14
CA LYS A 569 15.67 28.86 -25.91
C LYS A 569 14.22 29.33 -26.09
N ARG A 570 13.28 28.81 -25.30
CA ARG A 570 11.83 28.90 -25.49
C ARG A 570 11.09 29.21 -24.19
N HIS A 571 11.71 29.84 -23.20
CA HIS A 571 10.93 30.47 -22.13
C HIS A 571 10.25 31.73 -22.69
N ARG A 572 9.06 32.08 -22.17
CA ARG A 572 8.29 33.27 -22.58
C ARG A 572 7.92 33.31 -24.07
N LYS A 573 7.71 32.16 -24.71
CA LYS A 573 7.18 32.14 -26.08
C LYS A 573 5.74 32.65 -26.12
N TYR A 574 4.98 32.38 -25.06
CA TYR A 574 3.55 32.70 -24.98
C TYR A 574 3.29 33.79 -23.95
N THR A 575 2.23 34.53 -24.19
CA THR A 575 1.67 35.57 -23.34
C THR A 575 0.35 35.11 -22.72
N TRP A 576 -0.17 35.88 -21.77
CA TRP A 576 -1.53 35.65 -21.27
C TRP A 576 -2.58 35.87 -22.37
N ASP A 577 -2.32 36.73 -23.35
CA ASP A 577 -3.24 36.94 -24.47
C ASP A 577 -3.33 35.71 -25.36
N ASP A 578 -2.22 35.02 -25.59
CA ASP A 578 -2.21 33.74 -26.31
C ASP A 578 -3.09 32.71 -25.59
N ILE A 579 -2.94 32.56 -24.26
CA ILE A 579 -3.75 31.63 -23.47
C ILE A 579 -5.22 32.06 -23.48
N ARG A 580 -5.52 33.35 -23.30
CA ARG A 580 -6.90 33.86 -23.30
C ARG A 580 -7.58 33.72 -24.66
N SER A 581 -6.85 33.93 -25.75
CA SER A 581 -7.35 33.79 -27.12
C SER A 581 -7.68 32.34 -27.46
N MET A 582 -6.94 31.40 -26.88
CA MET A 582 -7.17 29.97 -26.99
C MET A 582 -8.34 29.52 -26.11
N ASP A 583 -8.34 29.91 -24.83
CA ASP A 583 -9.42 29.69 -23.88
C ASP A 583 -9.31 30.66 -22.69
N ALA A 584 -10.25 31.62 -22.64
CA ALA A 584 -10.31 32.63 -21.60
C ALA A 584 -10.55 32.04 -20.19
N HIS A 585 -11.35 30.97 -20.07
CA HIS A 585 -11.64 30.34 -18.78
C HIS A 585 -10.41 29.62 -18.25
N LEU A 586 -9.74 28.82 -19.09
CA LEU A 586 -8.48 28.17 -18.71
C LEU A 586 -7.41 29.20 -18.31
N GLY A 587 -7.33 30.33 -19.01
CA GLY A 587 -6.45 31.44 -18.62
C GLY A 587 -6.74 31.98 -17.22
N GLN A 588 -8.02 32.16 -16.87
CA GLN A 588 -8.43 32.59 -15.53
C GLN A 588 -8.12 31.54 -14.47
N ASP A 589 -8.38 30.26 -14.74
CA ASP A 589 -8.09 29.16 -13.82
C ASP A 589 -6.59 29.05 -13.51
N ILE A 590 -5.74 29.19 -14.54
CA ILE A 590 -4.29 29.18 -14.39
C ILE A 590 -3.84 30.36 -13.53
N ARG A 591 -4.38 31.58 -13.76
CA ARG A 591 -4.06 32.75 -12.93
C ARG A 591 -4.47 32.55 -11.47
N ALA A 592 -5.69 32.06 -11.24
CA ALA A 592 -6.21 31.79 -9.91
C ALA A 592 -5.36 30.73 -9.17
N ASP A 593 -4.91 29.68 -9.86
CA ASP A 593 -4.03 28.68 -9.26
C ASP A 593 -2.61 29.23 -9.03
N ALA A 594 -2.08 30.02 -9.96
CA ALA A 594 -0.76 30.67 -9.83
C ALA A 594 -0.68 31.59 -8.62
N ALA A 595 -1.75 32.34 -8.32
CA ALA A 595 -1.84 33.20 -7.15
C ALA A 595 -1.68 32.42 -5.83
N LYS A 596 -2.14 31.16 -5.76
CA LYS A 596 -1.96 30.29 -4.58
C LYS A 596 -0.49 29.99 -4.29
N TYR A 597 0.36 30.00 -5.32
CA TYR A 597 1.80 29.82 -5.20
C TYR A 597 2.55 31.16 -5.06
N GLY A 598 1.84 32.29 -4.94
CA GLY A 598 2.43 33.61 -4.78
C GLY A 598 2.98 34.22 -6.06
N PHE A 599 2.50 33.81 -7.25
CA PHE A 599 2.77 34.53 -8.48
C PHE A 599 1.79 35.69 -8.62
N ASN A 600 2.31 36.89 -8.88
CA ASN A 600 1.49 38.02 -9.31
C ASN A 600 1.34 37.97 -10.83
N VAL A 601 0.12 37.77 -11.32
CA VAL A 601 -0.21 37.47 -12.72
C VAL A 601 -1.16 38.50 -13.35
N ASP A 602 -1.22 39.69 -12.74
CA ASP A 602 -1.98 40.83 -13.24
C ASP A 602 -1.45 41.38 -14.57
#